data_AF-A0A7D5HTW0-F1
#
_entry.id   AF-A0A7D5HTW0-F1
#
_cell.length_a   1.000
_cell.length_b   1.000
_cell.length_c   1.000
_cell.angle_alpha   90.00
_cell.angle_beta   90.00
_cell.angle_gamma   90.00
#
_symmetry.space_group_name_H-M   'P 1'
#
loop_
_entity.id
_entity.type
_entity.pdbx_description
1 polymer ?
#
loop_
_entity_poly.entity_id
_entity_poly.type
_entity_poly.pdbx_seq_one_letter_code
_entity_poly.pdbx_strand_id
1 'polypeptide(L)'
;METQFEIIRQADNNYLFRQKPAQSVQLFLLKSAEESKGELLAHTDLAEFELKLTACEARPFFLVQTATDKLVIGEHTLPVAGMNNFRDMGGYVAYQSKRVKWGKLYRSDHLYNLKEEGVAYLSRLGIKTIIDYRSPNEVVKYPNRTINGEEKTYQLDPNAHTAELAAQFTSDKHDEDRNLVNKIIEQKAQGKLINRYDIVMAQYRNFVEKPECQAAFAQMLRLAVNPENAPFVQHCRGGKDRTGFGAMLLLGVLGVSKADIIDDYMLTHYNRLARNQEKMAVYCTFTQDQEVLDYLLSLIDTQPEFIEQSFDTIEAQYGTIEQYAQKALGITLEEIGKLRENYLV
;
A
#
# COMPACT_ATOMS: atom_id res chain seq x y z
N MET A 1 6.96 -22.05 15.38
CA MET A 1 7.31 -20.65 15.71
C MET A 1 8.10 -20.16 14.52
N GLU A 2 7.45 -19.44 13.60
CA GLU A 2 8.17 -18.88 12.45
C GLU A 2 9.20 -17.87 12.95
N THR A 3 10.42 -17.97 12.43
CA THR A 3 11.41 -16.94 12.70
C THR A 3 10.96 -15.67 11.99
N GLN A 4 10.62 -14.64 12.75
CA GLN A 4 10.35 -13.32 12.19
C GLN A 4 11.68 -12.58 12.03
N PHE A 5 12.08 -12.38 10.79
CA PHE A 5 13.13 -11.44 10.43
C PHE A 5 12.48 -10.14 9.95
N GLU A 6 12.82 -9.04 10.61
CA GLU A 6 12.38 -7.70 10.25
C GLU A 6 13.59 -6.90 9.78
N ILE A 7 13.38 -6.07 8.76
CA ILE A 7 14.35 -5.11 8.27
C ILE A 7 13.71 -3.74 8.16
N ILE A 8 14.37 -2.75 8.76
CA ILE A 8 13.97 -1.35 8.68
C ILE A 8 15.14 -0.57 8.10
N ARG A 9 14.90 0.12 6.99
CA ARG A 9 15.86 1.09 6.48
C ARG A 9 15.78 2.38 7.28
N GLN A 10 16.94 2.82 7.73
CA GLN A 10 17.18 4.10 8.36
C GLN A 10 17.88 5.04 7.35
N ALA A 11 18.27 6.23 7.80
CA ALA A 11 18.98 7.20 6.96
C ALA A 11 20.33 6.65 6.43
N ASP A 12 20.81 7.23 5.34
CA ASP A 12 22.15 6.98 4.78
C ASP A 12 22.48 5.50 4.49
N ASN A 13 21.49 4.73 4.03
CA ASN A 13 21.60 3.30 3.75
C ASN A 13 22.04 2.46 4.97
N ASN A 14 21.68 2.91 6.18
CA ASN A 14 21.76 2.08 7.37
C ASN A 14 20.50 1.21 7.46
N TYR A 15 20.65 -0.05 7.83
CA TYR A 15 19.57 -1.02 7.95
C TYR A 15 19.62 -1.65 9.34
N LEU A 16 18.49 -1.58 10.03
CA LEU A 16 18.26 -2.27 11.29
C LEU A 16 17.64 -3.63 11.00
N PHE A 17 18.31 -4.68 11.46
CA PHE A 17 17.84 -6.06 11.37
C PHE A 17 17.40 -6.52 12.74
N ARG A 18 16.24 -7.18 12.80
CA ARG A 18 15.75 -7.85 14.01
C ARG A 18 15.36 -9.27 13.71
N GLN A 19 15.64 -10.16 14.65
CA GLN A 19 15.26 -11.56 14.56
C GLN A 19 14.64 -12.06 15.87
N LYS A 20 13.53 -12.78 15.76
CA LYS A 20 12.84 -13.40 16.91
C LYS A 20 12.43 -14.83 16.57
N PRO A 21 12.89 -15.85 17.33
CA PRO A 21 13.93 -15.76 18.37
C PRO A 21 15.31 -15.43 17.79
N ALA A 22 16.24 -14.98 18.63
CA ALA A 22 17.62 -14.76 18.23
C ALA A 22 18.32 -16.10 17.95
N GLN A 23 19.01 -16.19 16.82
CA GLN A 23 19.78 -17.36 16.42
C GLN A 23 20.97 -16.98 15.54
N SER A 24 21.92 -17.90 15.39
CA SER A 24 23.07 -17.71 14.49
C SER A 24 22.61 -17.65 13.03
N VAL A 25 22.88 -16.53 12.37
CA VAL A 25 22.55 -16.29 10.97
C VAL A 25 23.74 -15.74 10.18
N GLN A 26 23.82 -16.14 8.92
CA GLN A 26 24.63 -15.47 7.91
C GLN A 26 23.73 -14.58 7.06
N LEU A 27 24.13 -13.33 6.88
CA LEU A 27 23.40 -12.36 6.08
C LEU A 27 24.18 -12.06 4.80
N PHE A 28 23.54 -12.23 3.65
CA PHE A 28 24.13 -11.91 2.36
C PHE A 28 23.36 -10.80 1.65
N LEU A 29 24.08 -9.89 1.01
CA LEU A 29 23.52 -8.89 0.11
C LEU A 29 23.21 -9.51 -1.24
N LEU A 30 21.98 -9.34 -1.70
CA LEU A 30 21.50 -9.72 -3.02
C LEU A 30 21.19 -8.47 -3.85
N LYS A 31 21.46 -8.55 -5.16
CA LYS A 31 21.10 -7.53 -6.16
C LYS A 31 19.66 -7.67 -6.64
N SER A 32 19.08 -8.87 -6.53
CA SER A 32 17.66 -9.13 -6.81
C SER A 32 17.11 -10.19 -5.86
N ALA A 33 15.79 -10.23 -5.70
CA ALA A 33 15.14 -11.19 -4.80
C ALA A 33 15.19 -12.64 -5.31
N GLU A 34 15.50 -12.83 -6.60
CA GLU A 34 15.61 -14.14 -7.25
C GLU A 34 17.03 -14.72 -7.18
N GLU A 35 18.02 -13.97 -6.70
CA GLU A 35 19.39 -14.47 -6.56
C GLU A 35 19.48 -15.54 -5.45
N SER A 36 20.22 -16.62 -5.74
CA SER A 36 20.45 -17.72 -4.79
C SER A 36 21.76 -17.59 -4.00
N LYS A 37 22.60 -16.61 -4.36
CA LYS A 37 23.91 -16.33 -3.74
C LYS A 37 24.13 -14.83 -3.73
N GLY A 38 24.71 -14.33 -2.63
CA GLY A 38 25.02 -12.93 -2.43
C GLY A 38 26.41 -12.71 -1.84
N GLU A 39 26.75 -11.45 -1.63
CA GLU A 39 27.96 -11.05 -0.89
C GLU A 39 27.71 -11.20 0.61
N LEU A 40 28.54 -11.95 1.33
CA LEU A 40 28.40 -12.10 2.80
C LEU A 40 28.66 -10.75 3.48
N LEU A 41 27.66 -10.22 4.17
CA LEU A 41 27.76 -8.98 4.93
C LEU A 41 28.12 -9.22 6.40
N ALA A 42 27.51 -10.22 7.02
CA ALA A 42 27.65 -10.47 8.45
C ALA A 42 27.38 -11.93 8.83
N HIS A 43 27.96 -12.34 9.95
CA HIS A 43 27.55 -13.51 10.72
C HIS A 43 27.30 -13.05 12.15
N THR A 44 26.09 -13.27 12.66
CA THR A 44 25.66 -12.77 13.97
C THR A 44 24.64 -13.69 14.62
N ASP A 45 24.59 -13.69 15.94
CA ASP A 45 23.56 -14.31 16.77
C ASP A 45 22.74 -13.28 17.55
N LEU A 46 22.98 -11.98 17.31
CA LEU A 46 22.29 -10.89 17.98
C LEU A 46 20.82 -10.82 17.57
N ALA A 47 19.95 -10.57 18.54
CA ALA A 47 18.52 -10.34 18.31
C ALA A 47 18.26 -9.10 17.44
N GLU A 48 19.15 -8.11 17.52
CA GLU A 48 19.09 -6.84 16.79
C GLU A 48 20.51 -6.39 16.44
N PHE A 49 20.72 -5.93 15.20
CA PHE A 49 22.00 -5.37 14.76
C PHE A 49 21.80 -4.41 13.56
N GLU A 50 22.75 -3.51 13.36
CA GLU A 50 22.73 -2.56 12.26
C GLU A 50 23.82 -2.85 11.22
N LEU A 51 23.54 -2.59 9.95
CA LEU A 51 24.51 -2.60 8.87
C LEU A 51 24.33 -1.40 7.96
N LYS A 52 25.44 -0.73 7.67
CA LYS A 52 25.50 0.36 6.71
C LYS A 52 26.03 -0.12 5.37
N LEU A 53 25.25 0.09 4.30
CA LEU A 53 25.71 -0.16 2.93
C LEU A 53 26.37 1.10 2.37
N THR A 54 27.59 0.96 1.86
CA THR A 54 28.40 2.07 1.33
C THR A 54 27.85 2.66 0.04
N ALA A 55 27.22 1.83 -0.81
CA ALA A 55 26.47 2.24 -2.00
C ALA A 55 25.43 1.19 -2.39
N CYS A 56 24.27 1.63 -2.89
CA CYS A 56 23.24 0.76 -3.46
C CYS A 56 22.77 1.35 -4.79
N GLU A 57 23.31 0.85 -5.91
CA GLU A 57 22.86 1.24 -7.25
C GLU A 57 21.45 0.70 -7.57
N ALA A 58 21.08 -0.40 -6.93
CA ALA A 58 19.76 -1.02 -7.00
C ALA A 58 19.18 -1.23 -5.59
N ARG A 59 17.88 -1.51 -5.50
CA ARG A 59 17.22 -1.87 -4.25
C ARG A 59 17.86 -3.17 -3.70
N PRO A 60 18.40 -3.17 -2.47
CA PRO A 60 19.02 -4.36 -1.91
C PRO A 60 17.96 -5.34 -1.41
N PHE A 61 18.25 -6.63 -1.57
CA PHE A 61 17.59 -7.70 -0.84
C PHE A 61 18.62 -8.43 0.01
N PHE A 62 18.16 -9.15 1.02
CA PHE A 62 19.05 -9.83 1.94
C PHE A 62 18.66 -11.29 2.06
N LEU A 63 19.61 -12.19 1.82
CA LEU A 63 19.46 -13.60 2.13
C LEU A 63 19.90 -13.82 3.57
N VAL A 64 18.96 -14.21 4.42
CA VAL A 64 19.23 -14.72 5.75
C VAL A 64 19.36 -16.23 5.66
N GLN A 65 20.51 -16.77 6.06
CA GLN A 65 20.77 -18.20 6.09
C GLN A 65 21.01 -18.65 7.53
N THR A 66 20.18 -19.59 8.00
CA THR A 66 20.37 -20.31 9.26
C THR A 66 21.04 -21.66 8.98
N ALA A 67 21.18 -22.51 10.00
CA ALA A 67 21.67 -23.88 9.82
C ALA A 67 20.72 -24.75 8.96
N THR A 68 19.42 -24.47 8.98
CA THR A 68 18.37 -25.30 8.37
C THR A 68 17.64 -24.61 7.22
N ASP A 69 17.61 -23.27 7.21
CA ASP A 69 16.69 -22.51 6.38
C ASP A 69 17.38 -21.33 5.69
N LYS A 70 16.70 -20.84 4.64
CA LYS A 70 17.08 -19.66 3.88
C LYS A 70 15.85 -18.81 3.65
N LEU A 71 15.99 -17.51 3.88
CA LEU A 71 14.92 -16.54 3.71
C LEU A 71 15.43 -15.29 3.02
N VAL A 72 14.78 -14.89 1.92
CA VAL A 72 15.01 -13.58 1.31
C VAL A 72 14.10 -12.54 1.96
N ILE A 73 14.70 -11.48 2.51
CA ILE A 73 14.00 -10.35 3.11
C ILE A 73 14.34 -9.05 2.38
N GLY A 74 13.46 -8.07 2.48
CA GLY A 74 13.65 -6.73 1.97
C GLY A 74 12.80 -5.72 2.74
N GLU A 75 13.14 -4.43 2.61
CA GLU A 75 12.28 -3.36 3.12
C GLU A 75 10.96 -3.31 2.34
N HIS A 76 9.85 -3.15 3.06
CA HIS A 76 8.54 -2.91 2.44
C HIS A 76 8.45 -1.47 1.95
N THR A 77 8.57 -0.48 2.83
CA THR A 77 8.54 0.95 2.49
C THR A 77 9.82 1.35 1.77
N LEU A 78 9.68 1.95 0.59
CA LEU A 78 10.81 2.31 -0.27
C LEU A 78 10.96 3.84 -0.36
N PRO A 79 12.19 4.38 -0.38
CA PRO A 79 12.44 5.82 -0.33
C PRO A 79 12.29 6.46 -1.71
N VAL A 80 11.06 6.48 -2.22
CA VAL A 80 10.75 7.10 -3.51
C VAL A 80 10.53 8.59 -3.32
N ALA A 81 11.48 9.40 -3.81
CA ALA A 81 11.46 10.84 -3.61
C ALA A 81 10.17 11.49 -4.17
N GLY A 82 9.49 12.26 -3.32
CA GLY A 82 8.21 12.91 -3.66
C GLY A 82 6.97 12.07 -3.32
N MET A 83 7.14 10.87 -2.79
CA MET A 83 6.06 9.99 -2.36
C MET A 83 6.20 9.68 -0.87
N ASN A 84 5.08 9.44 -0.19
CA ASN A 84 5.08 9.16 1.24
C ASN A 84 4.51 7.78 1.57
N ASN A 85 4.06 6.98 0.59
CA ASN A 85 3.41 5.70 0.91
C ASN A 85 3.72 4.59 -0.11
N PHE A 86 4.83 4.71 -0.84
CA PHE A 86 5.27 3.71 -1.82
C PHE A 86 5.93 2.51 -1.13
N ARG A 87 5.44 1.30 -1.40
CA ARG A 87 5.98 0.07 -0.82
C ARG A 87 5.75 -1.17 -1.67
N ASP A 88 6.58 -2.17 -1.46
CA ASP A 88 6.42 -3.53 -1.95
C ASP A 88 5.49 -4.33 -1.03
N MET A 89 4.74 -5.26 -1.59
CA MET A 89 3.84 -6.19 -0.89
C MET A 89 4.37 -7.64 -0.87
N GLY A 90 5.65 -7.85 -1.22
CA GLY A 90 6.34 -9.13 -1.12
C GLY A 90 6.67 -9.56 0.32
N GLY A 91 7.16 -10.78 0.50
CA GLY A 91 7.68 -11.28 1.77
C GLY A 91 6.66 -11.92 2.70
N TYR A 92 5.37 -11.56 2.61
CA TYR A 92 4.32 -12.14 3.44
C TYR A 92 4.16 -13.64 3.23
N VAL A 93 3.91 -14.37 4.32
CA VAL A 93 3.55 -15.80 4.27
C VAL A 93 2.14 -15.93 3.71
N ALA A 94 1.95 -16.91 2.84
CA ALA A 94 0.76 -17.05 2.04
C ALA A 94 0.34 -18.53 1.93
N TYR A 95 -0.51 -18.84 0.94
CA TYR A 95 -1.02 -20.18 0.70
C TYR A 95 0.10 -21.24 0.65
N GLN A 96 -0.10 -22.36 1.35
CA GLN A 96 0.86 -23.46 1.48
C GLN A 96 2.22 -23.05 2.07
N SER A 97 2.25 -22.07 2.97
CA SER A 97 3.50 -21.56 3.60
C SER A 97 4.53 -21.01 2.61
N LYS A 98 4.12 -20.76 1.36
CA LYS A 98 4.91 -20.01 0.38
C LYS A 98 4.93 -18.53 0.75
N ARG A 99 5.79 -17.76 0.09
CA ARG A 99 5.87 -16.31 0.30
C ARG A 99 5.50 -15.52 -0.93
N VAL A 100 4.90 -14.35 -0.73
CA VAL A 100 4.67 -13.40 -1.82
C VAL A 100 6.02 -12.97 -2.40
N LYS A 101 6.19 -13.08 -3.72
CA LYS A 101 7.42 -12.71 -4.41
C LYS A 101 7.68 -11.21 -4.25
N TRP A 102 8.87 -10.89 -3.77
CA TRP A 102 9.38 -9.54 -3.75
C TRP A 102 9.48 -8.93 -5.15
N GLY A 103 9.31 -7.62 -5.22
CA GLY A 103 9.58 -6.82 -6.40
C GLY A 103 8.54 -6.93 -7.52
N LYS A 104 7.40 -7.58 -7.28
CA LYS A 104 6.33 -7.77 -8.29
C LYS A 104 5.10 -6.90 -8.04
N LEU A 105 4.75 -6.69 -6.78
CA LEU A 105 3.48 -6.10 -6.39
C LEU A 105 3.73 -4.86 -5.52
N TYR A 106 3.43 -3.68 -6.03
CA TYR A 106 3.65 -2.42 -5.32
C TYR A 106 2.35 -1.68 -5.05
N ARG A 107 2.34 -0.86 -4.01
CA ARG A 107 1.25 0.08 -3.70
C ARG A 107 1.79 1.45 -3.30
N SER A 108 1.05 2.51 -3.61
CA SER A 108 1.50 3.87 -3.31
C SER A 108 0.38 4.91 -3.14
N ASP A 109 0.76 6.10 -2.67
CA ASP A 109 0.04 7.36 -2.93
C ASP A 109 0.19 7.79 -4.39
N HIS A 110 -0.44 8.90 -4.79
CA HIS A 110 -0.44 9.34 -6.18
C HIS A 110 0.96 9.69 -6.72
N LEU A 111 1.17 9.48 -8.01
CA LEU A 111 2.48 9.69 -8.65
C LEU A 111 2.75 11.15 -9.04
N TYR A 112 1.80 12.08 -8.84
CA TYR A 112 1.93 13.48 -9.25
C TYR A 112 3.15 14.20 -8.65
N ASN A 113 3.49 13.90 -7.39
CA ASN A 113 4.57 14.59 -6.66
C ASN A 113 5.95 13.95 -6.86
N LEU A 114 6.06 12.90 -7.70
CA LEU A 114 7.33 12.24 -7.98
C LEU A 114 8.40 13.26 -8.38
N LYS A 115 9.55 13.22 -7.71
CA LYS A 115 10.75 13.98 -8.10
C LYS A 115 11.56 13.20 -9.13
N GLU A 116 12.52 13.84 -9.79
CA GLU A 116 13.37 13.18 -10.80
C GLU A 116 14.09 11.96 -10.24
N GLU A 117 14.58 12.03 -9.00
CA GLU A 117 15.24 10.93 -8.32
C GLU A 117 14.26 9.77 -8.05
N GLY A 118 13.00 10.11 -7.76
CA GLY A 118 11.91 9.15 -7.57
C GLY A 118 11.54 8.45 -8.88
N VAL A 119 11.44 9.20 -9.98
CA VAL A 119 11.25 8.64 -11.33
C VAL A 119 12.37 7.66 -11.65
N ALA A 120 13.64 8.08 -11.49
CA ALA A 120 14.78 7.20 -11.71
C ALA A 120 14.76 5.94 -10.84
N TYR A 121 14.29 6.06 -9.58
CA TYR A 121 14.12 4.92 -8.68
C TYR A 121 13.06 3.95 -9.21
N LEU A 122 11.86 4.43 -9.56
CA LEU A 122 10.79 3.58 -10.10
C LEU A 122 11.16 2.94 -11.44
N SER A 123 11.92 3.63 -12.29
CA SER A 123 12.42 3.06 -13.55
C SER A 123 13.35 1.88 -13.29
N ARG A 124 14.19 1.92 -12.25
CA ARG A 124 15.03 0.77 -11.84
C ARG A 124 14.23 -0.39 -11.26
N LEU A 125 13.05 -0.14 -10.68
CA LEU A 125 12.14 -1.21 -10.26
C LEU A 125 11.46 -1.90 -11.45
N GLY A 126 11.55 -1.33 -12.66
CA GLY A 126 10.99 -1.90 -13.87
C GLY A 126 9.46 -1.92 -13.87
N ILE A 127 8.80 -0.93 -13.26
CA ILE A 127 7.34 -0.83 -13.23
C ILE A 127 6.80 -0.86 -14.66
N LYS A 128 5.96 -1.86 -14.96
CA LYS A 128 5.32 -2.05 -16.27
C LYS A 128 3.88 -1.55 -16.31
N THR A 129 3.20 -1.57 -15.17
CA THR A 129 1.77 -1.25 -15.09
C THR A 129 1.46 -0.35 -13.90
N ILE A 130 0.60 0.64 -14.14
CA ILE A 130 0.01 1.50 -13.12
C ILE A 130 -1.49 1.21 -13.07
N ILE A 131 -2.00 0.88 -11.88
CA ILE A 131 -3.42 0.76 -11.60
C ILE A 131 -3.84 1.99 -10.80
N ASP A 132 -4.59 2.89 -11.44
CA ASP A 132 -4.99 4.17 -10.88
C ASP A 132 -6.47 4.14 -10.48
N TYR A 133 -6.74 4.07 -9.17
CA TYR A 133 -8.10 4.04 -8.62
C TYR A 133 -8.75 5.44 -8.51
N ARG A 134 -8.13 6.48 -9.05
CA ARG A 134 -8.64 7.85 -8.95
C ARG A 134 -9.73 8.13 -9.96
N SER A 135 -10.64 9.02 -9.58
CA SER A 135 -11.67 9.49 -10.51
C SER A 135 -11.06 10.32 -11.65
N PRO A 136 -11.76 10.45 -12.79
CA PRO A 136 -11.28 11.28 -13.90
C PRO A 136 -10.89 12.71 -13.47
N ASN A 137 -11.65 13.30 -12.55
CA ASN A 137 -11.36 14.63 -12.01
C ASN A 137 -10.06 14.67 -11.21
N GLU A 138 -9.82 13.67 -10.36
CA GLU A 138 -8.56 13.55 -9.62
C GLU A 138 -7.36 13.36 -10.56
N VAL A 139 -7.51 12.57 -11.63
CA VAL A 139 -6.46 12.33 -12.64
C VAL A 139 -6.13 13.59 -13.43
N VAL A 140 -7.14 14.33 -13.92
CA VAL A 140 -6.92 15.61 -14.63
C VAL A 140 -6.23 16.61 -13.73
N LYS A 141 -6.64 16.68 -12.45
CA LYS A 141 -6.08 17.63 -11.49
C LYS A 141 -4.65 17.28 -11.09
N TYR A 142 -4.35 15.99 -10.92
CA TYR A 142 -3.08 15.49 -10.43
C TYR A 142 -2.55 14.38 -11.35
N PRO A 143 -2.16 14.66 -12.60
CA PRO A 143 -1.77 13.62 -13.55
C PRO A 143 -0.57 12.79 -13.04
N ASN A 144 -0.54 11.50 -13.37
CA ASN A 144 0.63 10.69 -13.05
C ASN A 144 1.86 11.22 -13.81
N ARG A 145 3.02 11.25 -13.14
CA ARG A 145 4.29 11.43 -13.84
C ARG A 145 4.64 10.15 -14.59
N THR A 146 5.19 10.32 -15.79
CA THR A 146 5.76 9.23 -16.58
C THR A 146 6.99 8.65 -15.88
N ILE A 147 7.10 7.32 -15.84
CA ILE A 147 8.23 6.61 -15.22
C ILE A 147 9.30 6.31 -16.27
N ASN A 148 8.98 5.46 -17.24
CA ASN A 148 9.90 5.05 -18.32
C ASN A 148 9.32 5.30 -19.72
N GLY A 149 8.04 5.67 -19.82
CA GLY A 149 7.34 5.93 -21.08
C GLY A 149 6.77 4.68 -21.74
N GLU A 150 7.04 3.50 -21.17
CA GLU A 150 6.55 2.21 -21.63
C GLU A 150 5.48 1.64 -20.70
N GLU A 151 5.29 2.25 -19.52
CA GLU A 151 4.30 1.79 -18.55
C GLU A 151 2.85 1.97 -19.03
N LYS A 152 2.03 0.94 -18.80
CA LYS A 152 0.59 1.00 -19.10
C LYS A 152 -0.19 1.47 -17.88
N THR A 153 -1.00 2.50 -18.05
CA THR A 153 -1.90 2.97 -16.99
C THR A 153 -3.33 2.48 -17.23
N TYR A 154 -3.92 1.83 -16.23
CA TYR A 154 -5.33 1.43 -16.19
C TYR A 154 -6.05 2.24 -15.12
N GLN A 155 -6.97 3.10 -15.54
CA GLN A 155 -7.81 3.86 -14.62
C GLN A 155 -9.03 3.01 -14.20
N LEU A 156 -9.07 2.59 -12.95
CA LEU A 156 -10.09 1.69 -12.39
C LEU A 156 -10.81 2.39 -11.22
N ASP A 157 -11.61 3.42 -11.48
CA ASP A 157 -12.29 4.15 -10.41
C ASP A 157 -13.41 3.29 -9.77
N PRO A 158 -13.33 2.92 -8.48
CA PRO A 158 -14.42 2.24 -7.80
C PRO A 158 -15.60 3.19 -7.45
N ASN A 159 -15.61 4.42 -7.97
CA ASN A 159 -16.63 5.45 -7.76
C ASN A 159 -16.89 5.73 -6.27
N ALA A 160 -15.81 5.90 -5.53
CA ALA A 160 -15.90 6.07 -4.09
C ALA A 160 -16.28 7.52 -3.76
N HIS A 161 -17.57 7.75 -3.52
CA HIS A 161 -18.18 9.07 -3.30
C HIS A 161 -17.46 9.93 -2.24
N THR A 162 -16.80 9.31 -1.28
CA THR A 162 -16.03 9.98 -0.22
C THR A 162 -14.72 10.62 -0.70
N ALA A 163 -14.02 9.95 -1.62
CA ALA A 163 -12.85 10.52 -2.27
C ALA A 163 -13.27 11.62 -3.25
N GLU A 164 -14.43 11.43 -3.88
CA GLU A 164 -15.07 12.43 -4.73
C GLU A 164 -15.44 13.68 -3.93
N LEU A 165 -16.02 13.57 -2.73
CA LEU A 165 -16.30 14.72 -1.86
C LEU A 165 -15.02 15.54 -1.62
N ALA A 166 -13.92 14.91 -1.22
CA ALA A 166 -12.64 15.61 -1.00
C ALA A 166 -12.08 16.26 -2.28
N ALA A 167 -12.37 15.73 -3.48
CA ALA A 167 -11.97 16.30 -4.76
C ALA A 167 -12.92 17.40 -5.26
N GLN A 168 -14.24 17.22 -5.09
CA GLN A 168 -15.32 18.15 -5.45
C GLN A 168 -15.28 19.45 -4.64
N PHE A 169 -14.67 19.45 -3.45
CA PHE A 169 -14.53 20.67 -2.64
C PHE A 169 -13.50 21.66 -3.16
N THR A 170 -12.89 21.41 -4.33
CA THR A 170 -11.70 22.14 -4.76
C THR A 170 -11.71 22.40 -6.28
N SER A 171 -12.35 23.48 -6.73
CA SER A 171 -12.20 23.96 -8.12
C SER A 171 -10.79 24.53 -8.39
N ASP A 172 -10.13 25.09 -7.36
CA ASP A 172 -8.80 25.69 -7.46
C ASP A 172 -7.76 24.99 -6.58
N LYS A 173 -6.54 24.79 -7.14
CA LYS A 173 -5.41 24.14 -6.46
C LYS A 173 -4.78 24.97 -5.34
N HIS A 174 -4.90 26.30 -5.38
CA HIS A 174 -4.17 27.21 -4.49
C HIS A 174 -4.81 27.37 -3.09
N ASP A 175 -6.07 26.98 -2.90
CA ASP A 175 -6.80 27.19 -1.65
C ASP A 175 -7.58 25.94 -1.18
N GLU A 176 -7.14 24.73 -1.59
CA GLU A 176 -7.85 23.47 -1.27
C GLU A 176 -8.11 23.30 0.23
N ASP A 177 -7.09 23.56 1.05
CA ASP A 177 -7.16 23.34 2.49
C ASP A 177 -8.07 24.34 3.18
N ARG A 178 -7.97 25.62 2.81
CA ARG A 178 -8.87 26.66 3.29
C ARG A 178 -10.32 26.35 2.93
N ASN A 179 -10.57 25.98 1.67
CA ASN A 179 -11.92 25.66 1.19
C ASN A 179 -12.51 24.45 1.91
N LEU A 180 -11.70 23.40 2.15
CA LEU A 180 -12.12 22.24 2.93
C LEU A 180 -12.49 22.62 4.37
N VAL A 181 -11.61 23.37 5.05
CA VAL A 181 -11.84 23.81 6.44
C VAL A 181 -13.10 24.66 6.54
N ASN A 182 -13.24 25.68 5.69
CA ASN A 182 -14.42 26.56 5.68
C ASN A 182 -15.72 25.79 5.48
N LYS A 183 -15.71 24.82 4.56
CA LYS A 183 -16.90 24.01 4.30
C LYS A 183 -17.28 23.11 5.48
N ILE A 184 -16.31 22.55 6.20
CA ILE A 184 -16.57 21.77 7.41
C ILE A 184 -17.14 22.67 8.51
N ILE A 185 -16.61 23.89 8.66
CA ILE A 185 -17.17 24.91 9.57
C ILE A 185 -18.62 25.23 9.20
N GLU A 186 -18.92 25.44 7.92
CA GLU A 186 -20.29 25.68 7.44
C GLU A 186 -21.23 24.50 7.70
N GLN A 187 -20.79 23.26 7.44
CA GLN A 187 -21.57 22.06 7.71
C GLN A 187 -21.86 21.89 9.19
N LYS A 188 -20.85 22.16 10.05
CA LYS A 188 -21.02 22.18 11.50
C LYS A 188 -22.05 23.22 11.92
N ALA A 189 -21.92 24.46 11.44
CA ALA A 189 -22.85 25.54 11.77
C ALA A 189 -24.30 25.24 11.34
N GLN A 190 -24.48 24.45 10.27
CA GLN A 190 -25.78 23.99 9.80
C GLN A 190 -26.32 22.74 10.52
N GLY A 191 -25.57 22.16 11.46
CA GLY A 191 -25.92 20.89 12.12
C GLY A 191 -25.92 19.69 11.17
N LYS A 192 -25.20 19.79 10.03
CA LYS A 192 -25.12 18.76 8.98
C LYS A 192 -23.78 18.04 8.96
N LEU A 193 -22.92 18.26 9.96
CA LEU A 193 -21.65 17.55 10.05
C LEU A 193 -21.94 16.09 10.43
N ILE A 194 -21.93 15.22 9.43
CA ILE A 194 -22.09 13.77 9.61
C ILE A 194 -20.79 13.22 10.18
N ASN A 195 -20.85 12.26 11.11
CA ASN A 195 -19.65 11.62 11.63
C ASN A 195 -18.82 10.99 10.50
N ARG A 196 -17.56 11.44 10.34
CA ARG A 196 -16.68 10.94 9.29
C ARG A 196 -16.44 9.45 9.40
N TYR A 197 -16.31 8.94 10.62
CA TYR A 197 -16.10 7.52 10.90
C TYR A 197 -17.17 6.69 10.19
N ASP A 198 -18.45 7.04 10.36
CA ASP A 198 -19.57 6.34 9.71
C ASP A 198 -19.47 6.39 8.18
N ILE A 199 -19.02 7.52 7.62
CA ILE A 199 -18.82 7.66 6.17
C ILE A 199 -17.65 6.79 5.70
N VAL A 200 -16.54 6.69 6.45
CA VAL A 200 -15.41 5.81 6.09
C VAL A 200 -15.88 4.36 6.14
N MET A 201 -16.53 3.96 7.22
CA MET A 201 -17.04 2.60 7.40
C MET A 201 -18.05 2.24 6.30
N ALA A 202 -18.94 3.16 5.93
CA ALA A 202 -19.85 2.97 4.80
C ALA A 202 -19.10 2.82 3.47
N GLN A 203 -18.02 3.58 3.25
CA GLN A 203 -17.19 3.43 2.06
C GLN A 203 -16.52 2.06 1.99
N TYR A 204 -15.98 1.57 3.10
CA TYR A 204 -15.35 0.24 3.16
C TYR A 204 -16.35 -0.91 3.02
N ARG A 205 -17.61 -0.73 3.45
CA ARG A 205 -18.72 -1.64 3.08
C ARG A 205 -19.05 -1.56 1.59
N ASN A 206 -19.17 -0.35 1.05
CA ASN A 206 -19.46 -0.13 -0.36
C ASN A 206 -18.41 -0.75 -1.29
N PHE A 207 -17.13 -0.75 -0.92
CA PHE A 207 -16.09 -1.45 -1.69
C PHE A 207 -16.41 -2.94 -1.88
N VAL A 208 -17.06 -3.57 -0.90
CA VAL A 208 -17.46 -4.97 -0.96
C VAL A 208 -18.75 -5.13 -1.77
N GLU A 209 -19.74 -4.29 -1.53
CA GLU A 209 -21.14 -4.51 -1.94
C GLU A 209 -21.53 -3.86 -3.28
N LYS A 210 -20.88 -2.77 -3.67
CA LYS A 210 -21.30 -1.99 -4.84
C LYS A 210 -20.79 -2.59 -6.15
N PRO A 211 -21.64 -2.82 -7.16
CA PRO A 211 -21.23 -3.42 -8.44
C PRO A 211 -20.10 -2.65 -9.14
N GLU A 212 -20.11 -1.33 -9.08
CA GLU A 212 -19.07 -0.48 -9.66
C GLU A 212 -17.71 -0.64 -8.95
N CYS A 213 -17.70 -0.78 -7.62
CA CYS A 213 -16.50 -1.12 -6.86
C CYS A 213 -16.00 -2.51 -7.24
N GLN A 214 -16.91 -3.50 -7.23
CA GLN A 214 -16.60 -4.90 -7.58
C GLN A 214 -15.99 -4.99 -8.99
N ALA A 215 -16.54 -4.28 -9.97
CA ALA A 215 -16.03 -4.27 -11.34
C ALA A 215 -14.57 -3.76 -11.41
N ALA A 216 -14.27 -2.64 -10.73
CA ALA A 216 -12.92 -2.08 -10.69
C ALA A 216 -11.91 -3.06 -10.06
N PHE A 217 -12.24 -3.66 -8.92
CA PHE A 217 -11.34 -4.58 -8.23
C PHE A 217 -11.23 -5.95 -8.92
N ALA A 218 -12.30 -6.43 -9.57
CA ALA A 218 -12.24 -7.61 -10.42
C ALA A 218 -11.30 -7.39 -11.61
N GLN A 219 -11.36 -6.22 -12.24
CA GLN A 219 -10.45 -5.87 -13.33
C GLN A 219 -9.00 -5.79 -12.86
N MET A 220 -8.73 -5.24 -11.66
CA MET A 220 -7.38 -5.28 -11.08
C MET A 220 -6.88 -6.72 -10.91
N LEU A 221 -7.67 -7.62 -10.32
CA LEU A 221 -7.25 -9.01 -10.14
C LEU A 221 -6.97 -9.70 -11.48
N ARG A 222 -7.79 -9.46 -12.50
CA ARG A 222 -7.56 -9.99 -13.86
C ARG A 222 -6.31 -9.42 -14.52
N LEU A 223 -5.98 -8.15 -14.30
CA LEU A 223 -4.71 -7.58 -14.76
C LEU A 223 -3.51 -8.27 -14.09
N ALA A 224 -3.63 -8.60 -12.80
CA ALA A 224 -2.59 -9.33 -12.06
C ALA A 224 -2.45 -10.81 -12.51
N VAL A 225 -3.49 -11.42 -13.10
CA VAL A 225 -3.38 -12.79 -13.65
C VAL A 225 -2.34 -12.88 -14.76
N ASN A 226 -2.13 -11.80 -15.54
CA ASN A 226 -1.12 -11.76 -16.58
C ASN A 226 0.26 -11.36 -16.01
N PRO A 227 1.25 -12.26 -15.94
CA PRO A 227 2.56 -11.95 -15.37
C PRO A 227 3.31 -10.87 -16.16
N GLU A 228 2.99 -10.63 -17.43
CA GLU A 228 3.59 -9.55 -18.22
C GLU A 228 3.23 -8.14 -17.73
N ASN A 229 2.16 -8.02 -16.95
CA ASN A 229 1.80 -6.75 -16.32
C ASN A 229 2.66 -6.46 -15.07
N ALA A 230 3.36 -7.46 -14.52
CA ALA A 230 4.23 -7.28 -13.36
C ALA A 230 5.67 -6.90 -13.78
N PRO A 231 6.36 -6.04 -13.00
CA PRO A 231 5.90 -5.44 -11.75
C PRO A 231 4.86 -4.33 -11.97
N PHE A 232 3.84 -4.27 -11.10
CA PHE A 232 2.82 -3.22 -11.15
C PHE A 232 2.70 -2.47 -9.84
N VAL A 233 2.30 -1.21 -9.94
CA VAL A 233 1.93 -0.37 -8.80
C VAL A 233 0.44 -0.04 -8.85
N GLN A 234 -0.25 -0.24 -7.75
CA GLN A 234 -1.62 0.25 -7.58
C GLN A 234 -1.65 1.47 -6.64
N HIS A 235 -2.41 2.50 -7.00
CA HIS A 235 -2.47 3.72 -6.20
C HIS A 235 -3.83 4.41 -6.27
N CYS A 236 -4.02 5.35 -5.36
CA CYS A 236 -5.13 6.30 -5.38
C CYS A 236 -4.57 7.69 -5.03
N ARG A 237 -5.33 8.58 -4.38
CA ARG A 237 -4.76 9.84 -3.87
C ARG A 237 -3.75 9.61 -2.73
N GLY A 238 -4.18 8.96 -1.65
CA GLY A 238 -3.34 8.78 -0.45
C GLY A 238 -2.76 7.37 -0.27
N GLY A 239 -3.02 6.44 -1.19
CA GLY A 239 -2.59 5.04 -1.09
C GLY A 239 -3.18 4.27 0.09
N LYS A 240 -4.28 4.79 0.66
CA LYS A 240 -4.91 4.30 1.90
C LYS A 240 -6.17 3.49 1.61
N ASP A 241 -7.26 4.14 1.22
CA ASP A 241 -8.59 3.50 1.20
C ASP A 241 -8.77 2.56 0.00
N ARG A 242 -8.92 3.12 -1.22
CA ARG A 242 -9.11 2.35 -2.46
C ARG A 242 -7.93 1.39 -2.72
N THR A 243 -6.71 1.89 -2.52
CA THR A 243 -5.47 1.10 -2.65
C THR A 243 -5.34 0.04 -1.57
N GLY A 244 -5.77 0.33 -0.34
CA GLY A 244 -5.74 -0.64 0.76
C GLY A 244 -6.71 -1.78 0.52
N PHE A 245 -7.92 -1.49 0.04
CA PHE A 245 -8.85 -2.54 -0.35
C PHE A 245 -8.33 -3.37 -1.53
N GLY A 246 -7.75 -2.74 -2.56
CA GLY A 246 -7.10 -3.46 -3.66
C GLY A 246 -5.95 -4.37 -3.20
N ALA A 247 -5.10 -3.89 -2.28
CA ALA A 247 -4.03 -4.68 -1.68
C ALA A 247 -4.56 -5.84 -0.82
N MET A 248 -5.59 -5.58 0.00
CA MET A 248 -6.26 -6.59 0.81
C MET A 248 -6.82 -7.73 -0.05
N LEU A 249 -7.48 -7.41 -1.17
CA LEU A 249 -8.00 -8.43 -2.06
C LEU A 249 -6.88 -9.26 -2.70
N LEU A 250 -5.85 -8.61 -3.23
CA LEU A 250 -4.73 -9.30 -3.89
C LEU A 250 -3.97 -10.21 -2.91
N LEU A 251 -3.60 -9.70 -1.73
CA LEU A 251 -2.93 -10.49 -0.69
C LEU A 251 -3.85 -11.61 -0.16
N GLY A 252 -5.14 -11.33 0.00
CA GLY A 252 -6.12 -12.31 0.46
C GLY A 252 -6.32 -13.48 -0.50
N VAL A 253 -6.37 -13.25 -1.83
CA VAL A 253 -6.45 -14.36 -2.80
C VAL A 253 -5.15 -15.16 -2.90
N LEU A 254 -4.00 -14.53 -2.61
CA LEU A 254 -2.73 -15.22 -2.44
C LEU A 254 -2.66 -16.06 -1.16
N GLY A 255 -3.58 -15.85 -0.21
CA GLY A 255 -3.70 -16.61 1.03
C GLY A 255 -2.90 -16.03 2.20
N VAL A 256 -2.57 -14.73 2.14
CA VAL A 256 -1.98 -14.02 3.28
C VAL A 256 -3.01 -13.86 4.39
N SER A 257 -2.58 -13.93 5.65
CA SER A 257 -3.47 -13.88 6.82
C SER A 257 -4.14 -12.51 6.99
N LYS A 258 -5.34 -12.48 7.62
CA LYS A 258 -6.03 -11.22 7.97
C LYS A 258 -5.14 -10.29 8.81
N ALA A 259 -4.38 -10.85 9.76
CA ALA A 259 -3.47 -10.09 10.61
C ALA A 259 -2.37 -9.42 9.80
N ASP A 260 -1.66 -10.16 8.94
CA ASP A 260 -0.58 -9.59 8.12
C ASP A 260 -1.10 -8.54 7.12
N ILE A 261 -2.32 -8.71 6.61
CA ILE A 261 -2.94 -7.72 5.71
C ILE A 261 -3.30 -6.43 6.47
N ILE A 262 -3.78 -6.54 7.70
CA ILE A 262 -4.04 -5.37 8.56
C ILE A 262 -2.72 -4.66 8.90
N ASP A 263 -1.67 -5.41 9.21
CA ASP A 263 -0.33 -4.86 9.45
C ASP A 263 0.22 -4.12 8.21
N ASP A 264 0.10 -4.70 7.00
CA ASP A 264 0.46 -4.00 5.74
C ASP A 264 -0.34 -2.71 5.53
N TYR A 265 -1.64 -2.75 5.86
CA TYR A 265 -2.50 -1.59 5.77
C TYR A 265 -2.04 -0.49 6.74
N MET A 266 -1.69 -0.86 7.97
CA MET A 266 -1.23 0.06 9.01
C MET A 266 0.16 0.64 8.76
N LEU A 267 0.98 0.06 7.87
CA LEU A 267 2.17 0.76 7.36
C LEU A 267 1.84 2.14 6.77
N THR A 268 0.61 2.34 6.26
CA THR A 268 0.16 3.66 5.80
C THR A 268 0.02 4.69 6.92
N HIS A 269 -0.30 4.30 8.16
CA HIS A 269 -0.28 5.21 9.31
C HIS A 269 1.13 5.76 9.52
N TYR A 270 2.12 4.86 9.66
CA TYR A 270 3.50 5.24 9.92
C TYR A 270 4.12 6.03 8.78
N ASN A 271 3.96 5.56 7.54
CA ASN A 271 4.52 6.20 6.36
C ASN A 271 3.99 7.63 6.13
N ARG A 272 2.76 7.92 6.57
CA ARG A 272 2.12 9.23 6.39
C ARG A 272 2.16 10.11 7.63
N LEU A 273 2.76 9.68 8.73
CA LEU A 273 2.74 10.40 10.00
C LEU A 273 3.27 11.84 9.85
N ALA A 274 4.46 12.02 9.28
CA ALA A 274 5.07 13.34 9.07
C ALA A 274 4.19 14.23 8.17
N ARG A 275 3.75 13.70 7.03
CA ARG A 275 2.86 14.41 6.10
C ARG A 275 1.52 14.80 6.74
N ASN A 276 0.96 13.95 7.60
CA ASN A 276 -0.28 14.24 8.31
C ASN A 276 -0.07 15.31 9.39
N GLN A 277 1.06 15.32 10.10
CA GLN A 277 1.42 16.38 11.05
C GLN A 277 1.55 17.74 10.36
N GLU A 278 2.27 17.81 9.24
CA GLU A 278 2.37 19.03 8.42
C GLU A 278 0.99 19.51 7.96
N LYS A 279 0.14 18.58 7.51
CA LYS A 279 -1.22 18.89 7.06
C LYS A 279 -2.09 19.46 8.18
N MET A 280 -2.03 18.88 9.37
CA MET A 280 -2.75 19.38 10.54
C MET A 280 -2.24 20.75 10.97
N ALA A 281 -0.93 20.99 10.92
CA ALA A 281 -0.36 22.30 11.21
C ALA A 281 -0.92 23.38 10.27
N VAL A 282 -1.09 23.07 8.97
CA VAL A 282 -1.76 23.95 8.01
C VAL A 282 -3.23 24.19 8.39
N TYR A 283 -3.99 23.16 8.74
CA TYR A 283 -5.39 23.32 9.16
C TYR A 283 -5.56 24.21 10.40
N CYS A 284 -4.64 24.11 11.37
CA CYS A 284 -4.63 24.97 12.56
C CYS A 284 -4.42 26.46 12.24
N THR A 285 -3.92 26.80 11.04
CA THR A 285 -3.84 28.22 10.61
C THR A 285 -5.19 28.79 10.19
N PHE A 286 -6.18 27.94 9.88
CA PHE A 286 -7.50 28.35 9.40
C PHE A 286 -8.60 28.24 10.47
N THR A 287 -8.43 27.39 11.48
CA THR A 287 -9.40 27.18 12.56
C THR A 287 -8.74 26.75 13.87
N GLN A 288 -9.39 27.07 14.99
CA GLN A 288 -9.04 26.61 16.34
C GLN A 288 -10.18 25.76 16.97
N ASP A 289 -11.22 25.46 16.19
CA ASP A 289 -12.34 24.64 16.63
C ASP A 289 -11.93 23.16 16.67
N GLN A 290 -11.86 22.59 17.88
CA GLN A 290 -11.38 21.23 18.09
C GLN A 290 -12.22 20.18 17.36
N GLU A 291 -13.54 20.36 17.28
CA GLU A 291 -14.42 19.40 16.59
C GLU A 291 -14.16 19.39 15.08
N VAL A 292 -13.85 20.57 14.52
CA VAL A 292 -13.46 20.70 13.10
C VAL A 292 -12.08 20.06 12.87
N LEU A 293 -11.13 20.28 13.78
CA LEU A 293 -9.79 19.70 13.69
C LEU A 293 -9.81 18.17 13.84
N ASP A 294 -10.59 17.63 14.78
CA ASP A 294 -10.77 16.18 14.95
C ASP A 294 -11.40 15.56 13.70
N TYR A 295 -12.40 16.24 13.12
CA TYR A 295 -12.99 15.84 11.85
C TYR A 295 -11.95 15.83 10.73
N LEU A 296 -11.14 16.89 10.59
CA LEU A 296 -10.08 16.98 9.57
C LEU A 296 -9.00 15.90 9.75
N LEU A 297 -8.59 15.62 10.98
CA LEU A 297 -7.65 14.55 11.28
C LEU A 297 -8.21 13.20 10.82
N SER A 298 -9.48 12.92 11.11
CA SER A 298 -10.15 11.69 10.67
C SER A 298 -10.23 11.53 9.14
N LEU A 299 -10.12 12.62 8.36
CA LEU A 299 -10.03 12.54 6.89
C LEU A 299 -8.68 11.97 6.42
N ILE A 300 -7.60 12.28 7.14
CA ILE A 300 -6.24 12.01 6.69
C ILE A 300 -5.59 10.85 7.43
N ASP A 301 -6.08 10.49 8.61
CA ASP A 301 -5.54 9.43 9.45
C ASP A 301 -5.91 8.02 8.96
N THR A 302 -5.21 6.99 9.45
CA THR A 302 -5.38 5.58 9.08
C THR A 302 -5.64 4.77 10.34
N GLN A 303 -6.74 4.01 10.34
CA GLN A 303 -7.22 3.26 11.50
C GLN A 303 -7.57 1.83 11.07
N PRO A 304 -7.23 0.80 11.86
CA PRO A 304 -7.42 -0.60 11.47
C PRO A 304 -8.90 -0.95 11.24
N GLU A 305 -9.82 -0.35 11.99
CA GLU A 305 -11.26 -0.60 11.94
C GLU A 305 -11.83 -0.36 10.53
N PHE A 306 -11.19 0.52 9.75
CA PHE A 306 -11.59 0.79 8.38
C PHE A 306 -11.42 -0.44 7.50
N ILE A 307 -10.23 -1.05 7.48
CA ILE A 307 -10.00 -2.24 6.66
C ILE A 307 -10.68 -3.49 7.26
N GLU A 308 -10.77 -3.56 8.58
CA GLU A 308 -11.52 -4.61 9.28
C GLU A 308 -12.99 -4.63 8.88
N GLN A 309 -13.62 -3.46 8.70
CA GLN A 309 -14.99 -3.38 8.19
C GLN A 309 -15.16 -4.10 6.86
N SER A 310 -14.19 -4.04 5.94
CA SER A 310 -14.25 -4.80 4.70
C SER A 310 -14.11 -6.29 4.92
N PHE A 311 -13.19 -6.72 5.80
CA PHE A 311 -13.08 -8.14 6.18
C PHE A 311 -14.39 -8.66 6.75
N ASP A 312 -14.96 -7.97 7.74
CA ASP A 312 -16.16 -8.39 8.42
C ASP A 312 -17.36 -8.47 7.47
N THR A 313 -17.45 -7.54 6.52
CA THR A 313 -18.47 -7.56 5.46
C THR A 313 -18.28 -8.75 4.52
N ILE A 314 -17.04 -9.03 4.10
CA ILE A 314 -16.71 -10.20 3.26
C ILE A 314 -16.99 -11.51 3.99
N GLU A 315 -16.55 -11.65 5.23
CA GLU A 315 -16.72 -12.84 6.05
C GLU A 315 -18.21 -13.12 6.30
N ALA A 316 -18.99 -12.09 6.63
CA ALA A 316 -20.43 -12.22 6.87
C ALA A 316 -21.22 -12.65 5.62
N GLN A 317 -20.86 -12.15 4.43
CA GLN A 317 -21.63 -12.38 3.21
C GLN A 317 -21.12 -13.57 2.37
N TYR A 318 -19.81 -13.83 2.41
CA TYR A 318 -19.14 -14.77 1.50
C TYR A 318 -18.30 -15.82 2.22
N GLY A 319 -17.89 -15.58 3.47
CA GLY A 319 -17.06 -16.47 4.30
C GLY A 319 -15.56 -16.16 4.24
N THR A 320 -15.00 -16.06 3.04
CA THR A 320 -13.56 -15.79 2.82
C THR A 320 -13.34 -14.83 1.65
N ILE A 321 -12.18 -14.16 1.61
CA ILE A 321 -11.79 -13.33 0.45
C ILE A 321 -11.78 -14.16 -0.84
N GLU A 322 -11.35 -15.42 -0.79
CA GLU A 322 -11.36 -16.31 -1.95
C GLU A 322 -12.80 -16.56 -2.46
N GLN A 323 -13.75 -16.79 -1.56
CA GLN A 323 -15.16 -16.97 -1.91
C GLN A 323 -15.81 -15.67 -2.40
N TYR A 324 -15.43 -14.52 -1.85
CA TYR A 324 -15.85 -13.22 -2.35
C TYR A 324 -15.32 -12.97 -3.78
N ALA A 325 -14.04 -13.23 -4.02
CA ALA A 325 -13.44 -13.11 -5.35
C ALA A 325 -14.17 -13.98 -6.39
N GLN A 326 -14.54 -15.21 -6.02
CA GLN A 326 -15.30 -16.10 -6.90
C GLN A 326 -16.74 -15.63 -7.13
N LYS A 327 -17.49 -15.37 -6.05
CA LYS A 327 -18.95 -15.17 -6.11
C LYS A 327 -19.34 -13.75 -6.51
N ALA A 328 -18.59 -12.74 -6.07
CA ALA A 328 -18.90 -11.34 -6.31
C ALA A 328 -18.07 -10.73 -7.44
N LEU A 329 -16.77 -11.06 -7.51
CA LEU A 329 -15.86 -10.49 -8.52
C LEU A 329 -15.78 -11.34 -9.80
N GLY A 330 -16.30 -12.57 -9.77
CA GLY A 330 -16.26 -13.50 -10.90
C GLY A 330 -14.83 -13.92 -11.27
N ILE A 331 -13.94 -14.02 -10.28
CA ILE A 331 -12.58 -14.54 -10.44
C ILE A 331 -12.61 -16.05 -10.24
N THR A 332 -12.25 -16.78 -11.28
CA THR A 332 -12.28 -18.24 -11.28
C THR A 332 -11.18 -18.84 -10.40
N LEU A 333 -11.35 -20.10 -10.00
CA LEU A 333 -10.30 -20.85 -9.30
C LEU A 333 -9.02 -20.99 -10.14
N GLU A 334 -9.15 -21.06 -11.47
CA GLU A 334 -8.00 -21.08 -12.39
C GLU A 334 -7.22 -19.77 -12.32
N GLU A 335 -7.90 -18.62 -12.34
CA GLU A 335 -7.27 -17.30 -12.19
C GLU A 335 -6.59 -17.15 -10.82
N ILE A 336 -7.23 -17.60 -9.74
CA ILE A 336 -6.60 -17.63 -8.39
C ILE A 336 -5.36 -18.53 -8.40
N GLY A 337 -5.43 -19.70 -9.05
CA GLY A 337 -4.29 -20.59 -9.24
C GLY A 337 -3.12 -19.90 -9.95
N LYS A 338 -3.39 -19.19 -11.06
CA LYS A 338 -2.40 -18.41 -11.81
C LYS A 338 -1.80 -17.27 -10.98
N LEU A 339 -2.60 -16.55 -10.19
CA LEU A 339 -2.10 -15.53 -9.28
C LEU A 339 -1.09 -16.13 -8.28
N ARG A 340 -1.42 -17.28 -7.70
CA ARG A 340 -0.53 -17.98 -6.76
C ARG A 340 0.74 -18.49 -7.44
N GLU A 341 0.66 -19.00 -8.67
CA GLU A 341 1.83 -19.41 -9.46
C GLU A 341 2.75 -18.22 -9.81
N ASN A 342 2.15 -17.12 -10.24
CA ASN A 342 2.86 -15.91 -10.63
C ASN A 342 3.57 -15.26 -9.44
N TYR A 343 2.93 -15.23 -8.27
CA TYR A 343 3.35 -14.37 -7.16
C TYR A 343 3.74 -15.09 -5.88
N LEU A 344 3.71 -16.42 -5.81
CA LEU A 344 4.23 -17.15 -4.65
C LEU A 344 5.53 -17.92 -4.99
N VAL A 345 6.48 -17.92 -4.05
CA VAL A 345 7.75 -18.66 -4.13
C VAL A 345 7.95 -19.55 -2.93
#